data_AF-A0A075H965-F1
#
_entry.id   AF-A0A075H965-F1
#
_cell.length_a   1.000
_cell.length_b   1.000
_cell.length_c   1.000
_cell.angle_alpha   90.00
_cell.angle_beta   90.00
_cell.angle_gamma   90.00
#
_symmetry.space_group_name_H-M   'P 1'
#
loop_
_entity.id
_entity.type
_entity.pdbx_description
1 polymer ?
#
loop_
_entity_poly.entity_id
_entity_poly.type
_entity_poly.pdbx_seq_one_letter_code
_entity_poly.pdbx_strand_id
1 'polypeptide(L)'
;MESFFNYESTKYSMNFKKYLKNIEKKFVEQKPTRKIKPDTTITEEKINPEEKKILSFVDSDKDPYDYLKRYIQETKYKDWFNRNYPDYTIYDAVGLSATDYINMKRKLVPEPEQTIVSEQSPKLNKPEHKKNTNLKSDEEPKTNFNNFIDERELISHNAFGDKEMKIKILEISDEVGQTPWKFGDRVKINKILITIKHLKDQQIEESEFDIEEIENELIEKRHYTSTNRWVPTKEIKNGYLINSRHTSMISDAAALDYIVF
;
A
#
# COMPACT_ATOMS: atom_id res chain seq x y z
N MET A 1 -47.68 -15.12 -28.48
CA MET A 1 -46.33 -15.13 -29.07
C MET A 1 -45.49 -14.15 -28.26
N GLU A 2 -44.96 -14.60 -27.13
CA GLU A 2 -44.02 -13.82 -26.34
C GLU A 2 -42.61 -14.35 -26.66
N SER A 3 -41.85 -13.53 -27.38
CA SER A 3 -40.45 -13.76 -27.69
C SER A 3 -39.63 -13.44 -26.44
N PHE A 4 -39.18 -14.48 -25.73
CA PHE A 4 -38.17 -14.35 -24.69
C PHE A 4 -36.84 -13.94 -25.33
N PHE A 5 -36.38 -12.73 -25.02
CA PHE A 5 -35.01 -12.30 -25.28
C PHE A 5 -34.08 -13.10 -24.38
N ASN A 6 -33.32 -14.02 -24.97
CA ASN A 6 -32.19 -14.67 -24.32
C ASN A 6 -31.08 -13.63 -24.15
N TYR A 7 -30.84 -13.20 -22.91
CA TYR A 7 -29.68 -12.41 -22.56
C TYR A 7 -28.53 -13.37 -22.26
N GLU A 8 -27.62 -13.54 -23.22
CA GLU A 8 -26.34 -14.21 -22.95
C GLU A 8 -25.53 -13.32 -22.01
N SER A 9 -25.49 -13.69 -20.73
CA SER A 9 -24.57 -13.12 -19.76
C SER A 9 -23.15 -13.59 -20.09
N THR A 10 -22.43 -12.83 -20.91
CA THR A 10 -20.99 -13.01 -21.07
C THR A 10 -20.35 -12.73 -19.71
N LYS A 11 -19.91 -13.81 -19.06
CA LYS A 11 -19.19 -13.79 -17.78
C LYS A 11 -17.86 -13.05 -17.96
N TYR A 12 -17.85 -11.75 -17.66
CA TYR A 12 -16.66 -10.90 -17.70
C TYR A 12 -15.72 -11.28 -16.55
N SER A 13 -14.86 -12.27 -16.81
CA SER A 13 -13.59 -12.47 -16.11
C SER A 13 -12.72 -11.24 -16.39
N MET A 14 -12.32 -10.47 -15.37
CA MET A 14 -11.48 -9.30 -15.60
C MET A 14 -10.12 -9.69 -16.19
N ASN A 15 -9.56 -8.80 -17.02
CA ASN A 15 -8.38 -9.06 -17.85
C ASN A 15 -7.05 -8.65 -17.20
N PHE A 16 -6.88 -8.81 -15.89
CA PHE A 16 -5.56 -8.61 -15.24
C PHE A 16 -4.47 -9.47 -15.92
N LYS A 17 -4.86 -10.64 -16.43
CA LYS A 17 -4.00 -11.52 -17.24
C LYS A 17 -3.35 -10.83 -18.44
N LYS A 18 -4.00 -9.82 -19.04
CA LYS A 18 -3.47 -9.11 -20.21
C LYS A 18 -2.22 -8.30 -19.84
N TYR A 19 -2.23 -7.63 -18.69
CA TYR A 19 -1.09 -6.87 -18.18
C TYR A 19 0.10 -7.81 -17.91
N LEU A 20 -0.10 -8.85 -17.10
CA LEU A 20 0.93 -9.83 -16.76
C LEU A 20 1.51 -10.54 -18.01
N LYS A 21 0.64 -10.94 -18.96
CA LYS A 21 1.07 -11.53 -20.23
C LYS A 21 1.91 -10.57 -21.08
N ASN A 22 1.59 -9.27 -21.05
CA ASN A 22 2.35 -8.27 -21.78
C ASN A 22 3.72 -8.04 -21.14
N ILE A 23 3.82 -8.07 -19.80
CA ILE A 23 5.10 -8.08 -19.09
C ILE A 23 5.93 -9.29 -19.51
N GLU A 24 5.38 -10.50 -19.45
CA GLU A 24 6.09 -11.74 -19.86
C GLU A 24 6.58 -11.66 -21.31
N LYS A 25 5.76 -11.14 -22.24
CA LYS A 25 6.18 -10.92 -23.63
C LYS A 25 7.33 -9.93 -23.76
N LYS A 26 7.32 -8.82 -23.00
CA LYS A 26 8.44 -7.85 -22.99
C LYS A 26 9.75 -8.49 -22.52
N PHE A 27 9.71 -9.47 -21.61
CA PHE A 27 10.90 -10.24 -21.23
C PHE A 27 11.38 -11.20 -22.34
N VAL A 28 10.47 -11.73 -23.17
CA VAL A 28 10.79 -12.65 -24.27
C VAL A 28 11.23 -11.91 -25.55
N GLU A 29 10.70 -10.72 -25.83
CA GLU A 29 10.97 -9.95 -27.06
C GLU A 29 12.21 -9.04 -26.98
N GLN A 30 12.80 -8.87 -25.78
CA GLN A 30 14.11 -8.21 -25.63
C GLN A 30 15.27 -9.11 -26.09
N LYS A 31 15.34 -9.39 -27.39
CA LYS A 31 16.60 -9.80 -28.04
C LYS A 31 17.53 -8.59 -28.14
N PRO A 32 18.79 -8.68 -27.70
CA PRO A 32 19.68 -7.53 -27.68
C PRO A 32 20.09 -7.16 -29.11
N THR A 33 19.55 -6.07 -29.64
CA THR A 33 20.10 -5.43 -30.84
C THR A 33 20.32 -3.94 -30.57
N ARG A 34 21.29 -3.66 -29.71
CA ARG A 34 21.95 -2.35 -29.68
C ARG A 34 23.45 -2.58 -29.72
N LYS A 35 24.05 -2.38 -30.90
CA LYS A 35 25.51 -2.32 -31.03
C LYS A 35 25.98 -1.05 -30.31
N ILE A 36 26.50 -1.21 -29.11
CA ILE A 36 27.20 -0.15 -28.37
C ILE A 36 28.68 -0.56 -28.36
N LYS A 37 29.53 0.30 -28.91
CA LYS A 37 30.99 0.13 -28.88
C LYS A 37 31.48 0.25 -27.42
N PRO A 38 32.52 -0.50 -27.03
CA PRO A 38 32.92 -0.60 -25.63
C PRO A 38 33.83 0.57 -25.28
N ASP A 39 33.39 1.41 -24.34
CA ASP A 39 34.33 2.05 -23.43
C ASP A 39 33.61 2.48 -22.16
N THR A 40 33.99 1.87 -21.05
CA THR A 40 33.96 2.34 -19.66
C THR A 40 33.88 1.09 -18.78
N THR A 41 35.02 0.79 -18.17
CA THR A 41 35.26 -0.19 -17.13
C THR A 41 34.15 -0.23 -16.08
N ILE A 42 33.40 -1.33 -16.05
CA ILE A 42 32.56 -1.73 -14.93
C ILE A 42 33.49 -2.50 -13.98
N THR A 43 33.82 -1.91 -12.85
CA THR A 43 34.41 -2.65 -11.73
C THR A 43 33.29 -3.44 -11.09
N GLU A 44 33.29 -4.76 -11.30
CA GLU A 44 32.45 -5.72 -10.61
C GLU A 44 32.86 -5.76 -9.12
N GLU A 45 32.19 -4.98 -8.28
CA GLU A 45 32.22 -5.24 -6.84
C GLU A 45 31.38 -6.48 -6.55
N LYS A 46 32.08 -7.58 -6.30
CA LYS A 46 31.54 -8.82 -5.74
C LYS A 46 30.85 -8.49 -4.42
N ILE A 47 29.52 -8.60 -4.38
CA ILE A 47 28.75 -8.61 -3.13
C ILE A 47 29.08 -9.92 -2.42
N ASN A 48 30.01 -9.83 -1.47
CA ASN A 48 30.23 -10.86 -0.46
C ASN A 48 28.99 -10.83 0.47
N PRO A 49 28.43 -11.97 0.90
CA PRO A 49 27.40 -11.96 1.94
C PRO A 49 28.07 -11.54 3.25
N GLU A 50 28.09 -10.22 3.52
CA GLU A 50 28.69 -9.68 4.74
C GLU A 50 27.95 -10.25 5.94
N GLU A 51 28.72 -10.92 6.79
CA GLU A 51 28.39 -11.22 8.17
C GLU A 51 27.73 -9.99 8.79
N LYS A 52 26.50 -10.14 9.30
CA LYS A 52 25.76 -9.06 9.96
C LYS A 52 26.62 -8.50 11.09
N LYS A 53 27.36 -7.43 10.82
CA LYS A 53 28.32 -6.87 11.76
C LYS A 53 27.52 -6.16 12.84
N ILE A 54 27.38 -6.84 13.97
CA ILE A 54 26.82 -6.27 15.20
C ILE A 54 27.59 -4.97 15.49
N LEU A 55 26.86 -3.88 15.68
CA LEU A 55 27.47 -2.56 15.86
C LEU A 55 28.19 -2.47 17.21
N SER A 56 29.24 -1.67 17.27
CA SER A 56 30.17 -1.61 18.42
C SER A 56 29.55 -1.15 19.75
N PHE A 57 28.34 -0.61 19.75
CA PHE A 57 27.64 -0.21 20.97
C PHE A 57 26.88 -1.37 21.64
N VAL A 58 26.75 -2.50 20.95
CA VAL A 58 26.07 -3.69 21.43
C VAL A 58 27.08 -4.53 22.19
N ASP A 59 26.92 -4.60 23.51
CA ASP A 59 27.72 -5.46 24.37
C ASP A 59 27.39 -6.94 24.07
N SER A 60 28.41 -7.73 23.72
CA SER A 60 28.28 -9.17 23.44
C SER A 60 27.78 -10.00 24.64
N ASP A 61 27.96 -9.49 25.87
CA ASP A 61 27.55 -10.16 27.11
C ASP A 61 26.10 -9.85 27.52
N LYS A 62 25.39 -8.99 26.77
CA LYS A 62 23.99 -8.62 27.03
C LYS A 62 23.05 -9.25 26.01
N ASP A 63 21.79 -9.45 26.41
CA ASP A 63 20.76 -9.96 25.52
C ASP A 63 20.40 -8.93 24.44
N PRO A 64 20.51 -9.25 23.13
CA PRO A 64 20.08 -8.38 22.04
C PRO A 64 18.64 -7.86 22.18
N TYR A 65 17.75 -8.62 22.82
CA TYR A 65 16.36 -8.21 23.07
C TYR A 65 16.23 -7.03 24.06
N ASP A 66 17.18 -6.85 24.98
CA ASP A 66 17.15 -5.72 25.92
C ASP A 66 17.31 -4.38 25.19
N TYR A 67 18.10 -4.34 24.11
CA TYR A 67 18.27 -3.15 23.29
C TYR A 67 16.98 -2.81 22.52
N LEU A 68 16.25 -3.82 22.02
CA LEU A 68 14.93 -3.61 21.42
C LEU A 68 13.94 -3.07 22.45
N LYS A 69 13.95 -3.62 23.67
CA LYS A 69 13.08 -3.18 24.76
C LYS A 69 13.29 -1.71 25.09
N ARG A 70 14.55 -1.31 25.27
CA ARG A 70 14.93 0.08 25.54
C ARG A 70 14.53 1.00 24.39
N TYR A 71 14.72 0.56 23.15
CA TYR A 71 14.29 1.33 21.97
C TYR A 71 12.77 1.57 21.92
N ILE A 72 11.97 0.61 22.38
CA ILE A 72 10.51 0.74 22.40
C ILE A 72 10.03 1.58 23.60
N GLN A 73 10.62 1.41 24.78
CA GLN A 73 10.15 2.02 26.03
C GLN A 73 10.78 3.40 26.34
N GLU A 74 12.05 3.62 25.98
CA GLU A 74 12.79 4.82 26.31
C GLU A 74 12.90 5.76 25.11
N THR A 75 12.14 6.85 25.12
CA THR A 75 12.20 7.89 24.07
C THR A 75 13.59 8.49 23.90
N LYS A 76 14.31 8.73 25.02
CA LYS A 76 15.70 9.24 25.00
C LYS A 76 16.67 8.30 24.29
N TYR A 77 16.54 7.00 24.53
CA TYR A 77 17.41 5.99 23.91
C TYR A 77 17.09 5.85 22.41
N LYS A 78 15.81 5.88 22.05
CA LYS A 78 15.36 5.93 20.66
C LYS A 78 15.93 7.13 19.91
N ASP A 79 15.85 8.32 20.48
CA ASP A 79 16.39 9.54 19.87
C ASP A 79 17.92 9.50 19.75
N TRP A 80 18.62 8.97 20.75
CA TRP A 80 20.05 8.76 20.70
C TRP A 80 20.44 7.79 19.57
N PHE A 81 19.75 6.65 19.45
CA PHE A 81 20.04 5.66 18.40
C PHE A 81 19.82 6.26 17.00
N ASN A 82 18.66 6.90 16.78
CA ASN A 82 18.32 7.50 15.49
C ASN A 82 19.27 8.63 15.07
N ARG A 83 19.93 9.31 16.02
CA ARG A 83 20.92 10.36 15.75
C ARG A 83 22.30 9.80 15.43
N ASN A 84 22.71 8.71 16.07
CA ASN A 84 24.06 8.14 15.91
C ASN A 84 24.14 7.09 14.80
N TYR A 85 23.02 6.44 14.48
CA TYR A 85 22.94 5.34 13.51
C TYR A 85 21.75 5.53 12.56
N PRO A 86 21.73 6.59 11.73
CA PRO A 86 20.60 6.88 10.83
C PRO A 86 20.41 5.83 9.74
N ASP A 87 21.48 5.13 9.35
CA ASP A 87 21.48 4.14 8.26
C ASP A 87 21.18 2.71 8.75
N TYR A 88 20.95 2.53 10.06
CA TYR A 88 20.70 1.22 10.66
C TYR A 88 19.35 1.18 11.35
N THR A 89 18.68 0.03 11.23
CA THR A 89 17.55 -0.27 12.10
C THR A 89 18.06 -0.84 13.42
N ILE A 90 17.30 -0.68 14.50
CA ILE A 90 17.72 -1.21 15.80
C ILE A 90 17.86 -2.74 15.79
N TYR A 91 17.05 -3.45 15.00
CA TYR A 91 17.14 -4.92 14.91
C TYR A 91 18.36 -5.35 14.10
N ASP A 92 18.68 -4.66 12.99
CA ASP A 92 19.90 -4.95 12.23
C ASP A 92 21.17 -4.65 13.05
N ALA A 93 21.14 -3.56 13.82
CA ALA A 93 22.24 -3.14 14.68
C ALA A 93 22.61 -4.16 15.77
N VAL A 94 21.61 -4.86 16.31
CA VAL A 94 21.75 -5.84 17.41
C VAL A 94 21.80 -7.28 16.90
N GLY A 95 21.70 -7.50 15.58
CA GLY A 95 21.74 -8.83 14.97
C GLY A 95 20.42 -9.62 15.03
N LEU A 96 19.29 -8.95 15.25
CA LEU A 96 17.95 -9.54 15.27
C LEU A 96 17.19 -9.31 13.95
N SER A 97 16.06 -10.01 13.77
CA SER A 97 15.20 -9.83 12.60
C SER A 97 14.07 -8.83 12.85
N ALA A 98 13.48 -8.31 11.76
CA ALA A 98 12.29 -7.46 11.85
C ALA A 98 11.12 -8.18 12.58
N THR A 99 10.99 -9.50 12.44
CA THR A 99 9.95 -10.29 13.12
C THR A 99 10.11 -10.24 14.65
N ASP A 100 11.36 -10.29 15.13
CA ASP A 100 11.68 -10.24 16.56
C ASP A 100 11.29 -8.89 17.17
N TYR A 101 11.51 -7.80 16.43
CA TYR A 101 11.06 -6.46 16.80
C TYR A 101 9.54 -6.36 16.93
N ILE A 102 8.78 -6.91 15.96
CA ILE A 102 7.32 -6.91 16.01
C ILE A 102 6.80 -7.71 17.21
N ASN A 103 7.38 -8.89 17.47
CA ASN A 103 7.02 -9.71 18.62
C ASN A 103 7.31 -8.99 19.95
N MET A 104 8.43 -8.27 20.05
CA MET A 104 8.79 -7.51 21.23
C MET A 104 7.88 -6.29 21.43
N LYS A 105 7.53 -5.58 20.36
CA LYS A 105 6.59 -4.46 20.39
C LYS A 105 5.21 -4.88 20.89
N ARG A 106 4.70 -6.04 20.42
CA ARG A 106 3.44 -6.63 20.88
C ARG A 106 3.46 -7.01 22.37
N LYS A 107 4.60 -7.50 22.87
CA LYS A 107 4.76 -7.88 24.30
C LYS A 107 4.80 -6.65 25.22
N LEU A 108 5.40 -5.55 24.77
CA LEU A 108 5.66 -4.36 25.61
C LEU A 108 4.54 -3.33 25.57
N VAL A 109 3.78 -3.28 24.48
CA VAL A 109 2.61 -2.42 24.32
C VAL A 109 1.42 -3.34 24.07
N PRO A 110 0.57 -3.62 25.07
CA PRO A 110 -0.70 -4.28 24.82
C PRO A 110 -1.60 -3.31 24.04
N GLU A 111 -1.49 -3.30 22.72
CA GLU A 111 -2.57 -2.78 21.88
C GLU A 111 -3.76 -3.74 22.02
N PRO A 112 -4.99 -3.26 22.25
CA PRO A 112 -6.15 -4.13 22.28
C PRO A 112 -6.28 -4.85 20.93
N GLU A 113 -6.25 -6.18 20.98
CA GLU A 113 -6.40 -7.05 19.83
C GLU A 113 -7.71 -6.74 19.09
N GLN A 114 -7.58 -6.52 17.78
CA GLN A 114 -8.70 -6.55 16.84
C GLN A 114 -9.33 -7.95 16.88
N THR A 115 -10.38 -8.09 17.67
CA THR A 115 -11.20 -9.30 17.69
C THR A 115 -12.06 -9.31 16.44
N ILE A 116 -11.72 -10.22 15.54
CA ILE A 116 -12.54 -10.71 14.43
C ILE A 116 -13.89 -11.16 15.02
N VAL A 117 -14.97 -10.46 14.70
CA VAL A 117 -16.34 -10.96 14.97
C VAL A 117 -17.05 -11.19 13.65
N SER A 118 -17.36 -12.47 13.46
CA SER A 118 -18.20 -13.07 12.43
C SER A 118 -19.49 -12.30 12.18
N GLU A 119 -19.91 -12.32 10.92
CA GLU A 119 -21.20 -11.88 10.39
C GLU A 119 -22.39 -12.36 11.23
N GLN A 120 -23.31 -11.43 11.53
CA GLN A 120 -24.75 -11.69 11.51
C GLN A 120 -25.51 -10.38 11.25
N SER A 121 -26.23 -10.34 10.14
CA SER A 121 -27.24 -9.34 9.80
C SER A 121 -28.63 -10.01 9.71
N PRO A 122 -29.78 -9.31 9.60
CA PRO A 122 -30.15 -7.93 10.00
C PRO A 122 -31.52 -7.87 10.72
N LYS A 123 -31.87 -6.77 11.41
CA LYS A 123 -33.25 -6.21 11.37
C LYS A 123 -33.27 -4.68 11.51
N LEU A 124 -33.93 -4.09 10.52
CA LEU A 124 -34.37 -2.71 10.36
C LEU A 124 -35.30 -2.26 11.49
N ASN A 125 -35.19 -1.00 11.93
CA ASN A 125 -36.32 -0.08 12.21
C ASN A 125 -35.79 1.33 12.60
N LYS A 126 -36.25 2.37 11.89
CA LYS A 126 -36.23 3.81 12.26
C LYS A 126 -37.65 4.17 12.75
N PRO A 127 -37.95 5.34 13.36
CA PRO A 127 -37.10 6.41 13.91
C PRO A 127 -37.56 6.94 15.31
N GLU A 128 -36.84 7.96 15.79
CA GLU A 128 -37.22 9.00 16.77
C GLU A 128 -37.15 8.71 18.29
N HIS A 129 -36.26 9.43 18.98
CA HIS A 129 -36.65 10.33 20.08
C HIS A 129 -35.52 11.30 20.46
N LYS A 130 -35.82 12.59 20.37
CA LYS A 130 -35.07 13.69 21.00
C LYS A 130 -35.08 13.51 22.52
N LYS A 131 -33.92 13.41 23.18
CA LYS A 131 -33.70 13.89 24.56
C LYS A 131 -32.27 14.39 24.74
N ASN A 132 -32.17 15.70 24.64
CA ASN A 132 -31.25 16.60 25.29
C ASN A 132 -31.01 16.24 26.77
N THR A 133 -29.79 15.82 27.09
CA THR A 133 -29.22 15.89 28.44
C THR A 133 -27.76 16.32 28.33
N ASN A 134 -27.48 17.51 28.86
CA ASN A 134 -26.14 18.01 29.16
C ASN A 134 -25.42 16.97 30.04
N LEU A 135 -24.34 16.39 29.53
CA LEU A 135 -23.37 15.68 30.34
C LEU A 135 -22.00 16.31 30.05
N LYS A 136 -21.58 17.20 30.95
CA LYS A 136 -20.19 17.62 31.03
C LYS A 136 -19.39 16.43 31.54
N SER A 137 -18.72 15.74 30.64
CA SER A 137 -17.64 14.81 30.96
C SER A 137 -16.34 15.51 30.61
N ASP A 138 -15.69 16.10 31.62
CA ASP A 138 -14.31 16.56 31.54
C ASP A 138 -13.39 15.32 31.58
N GLU A 139 -13.44 14.51 30.54
CA GLU A 139 -12.47 13.47 30.25
C GLU A 139 -12.07 13.65 28.79
N GLU A 140 -10.83 14.05 28.56
CA GLU A 140 -10.29 14.14 27.21
C GLU A 140 -10.46 12.79 26.51
N PRO A 141 -11.08 12.74 25.32
CA PRO A 141 -11.19 11.50 24.58
C PRO A 141 -9.78 11.07 24.13
N LYS A 142 -9.17 10.13 24.87
CA LYS A 142 -7.88 9.50 24.52
C LYS A 142 -7.96 8.55 23.33
N THR A 143 -8.93 8.73 22.46
CA THR A 143 -8.96 8.17 21.12
C THR A 143 -9.22 9.34 20.19
N ASN A 144 -8.15 9.83 19.56
CA ASN A 144 -8.24 10.85 18.54
C ASN A 144 -9.05 10.27 17.36
N PHE A 145 -10.38 10.47 17.39
CA PHE A 145 -11.30 10.03 16.34
C PHE A 145 -10.93 10.59 14.96
N ASN A 146 -10.08 11.62 14.89
CA ASN A 146 -9.56 12.13 13.61
C ASN A 146 -8.58 11.17 12.91
N ASN A 147 -8.12 10.12 13.59
CA ASN A 147 -7.31 9.07 12.98
C ASN A 147 -8.16 7.92 12.41
N PHE A 148 -9.48 7.91 12.67
CA PHE A 148 -10.38 6.96 12.02
C PHE A 148 -10.59 7.42 10.58
N ILE A 149 -10.11 6.61 9.64
CA ILE A 149 -10.35 6.82 8.21
C ILE A 149 -11.64 6.10 7.87
N ASP A 150 -12.62 6.84 7.36
CA ASP A 150 -13.83 6.23 6.83
C ASP A 150 -13.45 5.30 5.69
N GLU A 151 -13.65 3.98 5.87
CA GLU A 151 -13.31 3.00 4.84
C GLU A 151 -14.05 3.24 3.52
N ARG A 152 -15.21 3.89 3.58
CA ARG A 152 -16.00 4.31 2.43
C ARG A 152 -15.25 5.32 1.54
N GLU A 153 -14.36 6.12 2.12
CA GLU A 153 -13.51 7.06 1.38
C GLU A 153 -12.41 6.31 0.62
N LEU A 154 -12.09 5.06 0.98
CA LEU A 154 -11.06 4.23 0.34
C LEU A 154 -11.64 3.23 -0.67
N ILE A 155 -12.96 3.16 -0.80
CA ILE A 155 -13.64 2.20 -1.66
C ILE A 155 -14.40 2.98 -2.74
N SER A 156 -14.16 2.60 -4.00
CA SER A 156 -15.00 3.01 -5.12
C SER A 156 -15.95 1.90 -5.51
N HIS A 157 -17.12 2.26 -6.04
CA HIS A 157 -18.12 1.32 -6.55
C HIS A 157 -18.25 1.48 -8.05
N ASN A 158 -18.51 0.37 -8.74
CA ASN A 158 -18.86 0.41 -10.16
C ASN A 158 -20.22 1.08 -10.37
N ALA A 159 -20.52 1.52 -11.59
CA ALA A 159 -21.82 2.04 -12.03
C ALA A 159 -22.99 1.11 -11.67
N PHE A 160 -22.77 -0.21 -11.69
CA PHE A 160 -23.78 -1.21 -11.31
C PHE A 160 -23.82 -1.53 -9.81
N GLY A 161 -22.87 -1.01 -9.02
CA GLY A 161 -22.80 -1.23 -7.57
C GLY A 161 -22.53 -2.68 -7.15
N ASP A 162 -22.06 -3.53 -8.06
CA ASP A 162 -21.81 -4.96 -7.81
C ASP A 162 -20.32 -5.29 -7.64
N LYS A 163 -19.45 -4.29 -7.80
CA LYS A 163 -18.01 -4.38 -7.62
C LYS A 163 -17.52 -3.23 -6.76
N GLU A 164 -16.61 -3.55 -5.86
CA GLU A 164 -15.87 -2.61 -5.04
C GLU A 164 -14.40 -2.64 -5.44
N MET A 165 -13.77 -1.47 -5.53
CA MET A 165 -12.34 -1.37 -5.80
C MET A 165 -11.65 -0.54 -4.72
N LYS A 166 -10.47 -1.02 -4.31
CA LYS A 166 -9.58 -0.38 -3.36
C LYS A 166 -8.18 -0.30 -3.98
N ILE A 167 -7.51 0.84 -3.81
CA ILE A 167 -6.16 1.06 -4.37
C ILE A 167 -5.18 1.31 -3.23
N LYS A 168 -4.16 0.47 -3.14
CA LYS A 168 -3.03 0.61 -2.21
C LYS A 168 -1.80 1.08 -2.97
N ILE A 169 -1.07 2.02 -2.39
CA ILE A 169 0.19 2.52 -2.95
C ILE A 169 1.31 1.61 -2.47
N LEU A 170 2.09 1.08 -3.41
CA LEU A 170 3.24 0.21 -3.13
C LEU A 170 4.56 0.97 -3.19
N GLU A 171 4.76 1.77 -4.24
CA GLU A 171 6.02 2.48 -4.48
C GLU A 171 5.74 3.95 -4.82
N ILE A 172 6.54 4.83 -4.23
CA ILE A 172 6.52 6.28 -4.42
C ILE A 172 7.93 6.70 -4.83
N SER A 173 8.09 7.58 -5.83
CA SER A 173 9.42 7.96 -6.33
C SER A 173 10.25 8.79 -5.33
N ASP A 174 9.60 9.55 -4.45
CA ASP A 174 10.25 10.50 -3.54
C ASP A 174 10.58 9.88 -2.17
N GLU A 175 11.17 8.68 -2.15
CA GLU A 175 11.72 8.10 -0.92
C GLU A 175 13.00 8.83 -0.48
N VAL A 176 12.86 9.86 0.37
CA VAL A 176 13.86 10.12 1.43
C VAL A 176 13.16 10.58 2.72
N GLY A 177 12.42 9.67 3.36
CA GLY A 177 11.95 9.91 4.72
C GLY A 177 10.96 8.90 5.24
N GLN A 178 11.41 7.98 6.09
CA GLN A 178 10.61 7.05 6.89
C GLN A 178 9.64 7.73 7.89
N THR A 179 9.32 9.00 7.70
CA THR A 179 8.49 9.82 8.58
C THR A 179 7.43 10.58 7.76
N PRO A 180 6.15 10.54 8.16
CA PRO A 180 5.05 11.23 7.48
C PRO A 180 5.26 12.74 7.27
N TRP A 181 6.20 13.36 8.00
CA TRP A 181 6.50 14.78 7.97
C TRP A 181 7.50 15.22 6.87
N LYS A 182 8.08 14.27 6.11
CA LYS A 182 9.05 14.56 5.02
C LYS A 182 8.46 14.47 3.62
N PHE A 183 7.21 14.03 3.47
CA PHE A 183 6.54 14.11 2.17
C PHE A 183 6.18 15.58 1.90
N GLY A 184 6.54 16.09 0.72
CA GLY A 184 6.06 17.39 0.25
C GLY A 184 4.54 17.40 0.11
N ASP A 185 3.97 18.52 -0.34
CA ASP A 185 2.52 18.64 -0.54
C ASP A 185 1.94 17.60 -1.52
N ARG A 186 2.80 17.02 -2.38
CA ARG A 186 2.47 15.98 -3.36
C ARG A 186 3.56 14.93 -3.42
N VAL A 187 3.16 13.72 -3.80
CA VAL A 187 4.03 12.57 -4.01
C VAL A 187 3.78 11.97 -5.39
N LYS A 188 4.83 11.47 -6.02
CA LYS A 188 4.73 10.76 -7.30
C LYS A 188 4.60 9.26 -7.07
N ILE A 189 3.49 8.68 -7.50
CA ILE A 189 3.21 7.24 -7.36
C ILE A 189 3.81 6.47 -8.54
N ASN A 190 4.59 5.42 -8.25
CA ASN A 190 5.15 4.52 -9.25
C ASN A 190 4.35 3.24 -9.39
N LYS A 191 4.09 2.56 -8.26
CA LYS A 191 3.40 1.26 -8.25
C LYS A 191 2.21 1.28 -7.33
N ILE A 192 1.13 0.65 -7.79
CA ILE A 192 -0.10 0.46 -7.02
C ILE A 192 -0.51 -1.01 -7.02
N LEU A 193 -1.21 -1.41 -5.98
CA LEU A 193 -1.95 -2.66 -5.91
C LEU A 193 -3.44 -2.32 -5.96
N ILE A 194 -4.13 -2.88 -6.93
CA ILE A 194 -5.58 -2.75 -7.06
C ILE A 194 -6.23 -4.05 -6.57
N THR A 195 -7.15 -3.92 -5.64
CA THR A 195 -8.02 -4.99 -5.19
C THR A 195 -9.44 -4.71 -5.69
N ILE A 196 -10.00 -5.61 -6.49
CA ILE A 196 -11.40 -5.57 -6.91
C ILE A 196 -12.15 -6.73 -6.29
N LYS A 197 -13.19 -6.43 -5.53
CA LYS A 197 -14.08 -7.39 -4.91
C LYS A 197 -15.40 -7.42 -5.67
N HIS A 198 -15.78 -8.60 -6.14
CA HIS A 198 -17.12 -8.84 -6.69
C HIS A 198 -18.08 -9.11 -5.53
N LEU A 199 -19.10 -8.29 -5.37
CA LEU A 199 -20.06 -8.41 -4.27
C LEU A 199 -20.99 -9.61 -4.42
N LYS A 200 -21.25 -10.06 -5.66
CA LYS A 200 -22.15 -11.17 -5.96
C LYS A 200 -21.49 -12.54 -5.75
N ASP A 201 -20.27 -12.69 -6.28
CA ASP A 201 -19.56 -13.98 -6.28
C ASP A 201 -18.53 -14.08 -5.15
N GLN A 202 -18.36 -13.03 -4.35
CA GLN A 202 -17.36 -12.90 -3.28
C GLN A 202 -15.90 -13.16 -3.73
N GLN A 203 -15.66 -13.12 -5.04
CA GLN A 203 -14.33 -13.26 -5.62
C GLN A 203 -13.55 -11.96 -5.41
N ILE A 204 -12.28 -12.11 -5.06
CA ILE A 204 -11.34 -11.01 -4.86
C ILE A 204 -10.25 -11.17 -5.89
N GLU A 205 -10.01 -10.11 -6.65
CA GLU A 205 -8.97 -10.03 -7.65
C GLU A 205 -7.97 -8.95 -7.22
N GLU A 206 -6.71 -9.33 -7.12
CA GLU A 206 -5.63 -8.43 -6.73
C GLU A 206 -4.60 -8.39 -7.85
N SER A 207 -4.20 -7.19 -8.25
CA SER A 207 -3.19 -7.01 -9.29
C SER A 207 -2.31 -5.81 -9.00
N GLU A 208 -1.01 -6.03 -9.10
CA GLU A 208 0.00 -5.00 -9.05
C GLU A 208 0.14 -4.34 -10.42
N PHE A 209 0.30 -3.03 -10.41
CA PHE A 209 0.46 -2.23 -11.62
C PHE A 209 1.60 -1.26 -11.45
N ASP A 210 2.51 -1.28 -12.41
CA ASP A 210 3.54 -0.26 -12.59
C ASP A 210 2.98 0.84 -13.48
N ILE A 211 2.63 1.97 -12.86
CA ILE A 211 1.99 3.09 -13.54
C ILE A 211 2.94 3.73 -14.54
N GLU A 212 4.24 3.76 -14.24
CA GLU A 212 5.24 4.29 -15.17
C GLU A 212 5.31 3.47 -16.45
N GLU A 213 5.26 2.14 -16.33
CA GLU A 213 5.28 1.25 -17.49
C GLU A 213 4.01 1.39 -18.34
N ILE A 214 2.84 1.49 -17.70
CA ILE A 214 1.55 1.65 -18.36
C ILE A 214 1.47 2.98 -19.11
N GLU A 215 1.93 4.07 -18.50
CA GLU A 215 2.03 5.38 -19.15
C GLU A 215 2.93 5.31 -20.39
N ASN A 216 4.13 4.74 -20.26
CA ASN A 216 5.08 4.61 -21.36
C ASN A 216 4.49 3.79 -22.52
N GLU A 217 3.80 2.69 -22.21
CA GLU A 217 3.12 1.87 -23.22
C GLU A 217 1.98 2.64 -23.92
N LEU A 218 1.20 3.41 -23.18
CA LEU A 218 0.11 4.20 -23.76
C LEU A 218 0.63 5.36 -24.61
N ILE A 219 1.73 6.00 -24.20
CA ILE A 219 2.44 7.03 -24.98
C ILE A 219 2.94 6.43 -26.30
N GLU A 220 3.50 5.22 -26.28
CA GLU A 220 3.95 4.52 -27.48
C GLU A 220 2.79 4.21 -28.44
N LYS A 221 1.66 3.74 -27.90
CA LYS A 221 0.51 3.31 -28.72
C LYS A 221 -0.40 4.44 -29.19
N ARG A 222 -0.61 5.47 -28.35
CA ARG A 222 -1.69 6.47 -28.51
C ARG A 222 -1.23 7.92 -28.26
N HIS A 223 0.07 8.15 -28.02
CA HIS A 223 0.72 9.47 -27.87
C HIS A 223 0.26 10.36 -26.71
N TYR A 224 -0.79 9.99 -25.97
CA TYR A 224 -1.27 10.75 -24.82
C TYR A 224 -1.62 9.81 -23.67
N THR A 225 -1.20 10.23 -22.47
CA THR A 225 -1.56 9.63 -21.19
C THR A 225 -2.52 10.56 -20.46
N SER A 226 -3.45 9.96 -19.71
CA SER A 226 -4.44 10.66 -18.90
C SER A 226 -4.21 10.49 -17.40
N THR A 227 -3.27 9.62 -17.00
CA THR A 227 -2.97 9.36 -15.59
C THR A 227 -2.23 10.53 -14.98
N ASN A 228 -2.68 10.98 -13.80
CA ASN A 228 -1.93 11.94 -13.00
C ASN A 228 -1.27 11.24 -11.81
N ARG A 229 0.02 10.89 -11.97
CA ARG A 229 0.84 10.26 -10.90
C ARG A 229 1.14 11.16 -9.70
N TRP A 230 1.00 12.48 -9.83
CA TRP A 230 1.25 13.42 -8.73
C TRP A 230 -0.01 13.57 -7.87
N VAL A 231 0.02 12.94 -6.69
CA VAL A 231 -1.09 12.91 -5.74
C VAL A 231 -0.73 13.69 -4.48
N PRO A 232 -1.59 14.59 -3.99
CA PRO A 232 -1.35 15.26 -2.72
C PRO A 232 -1.41 14.28 -1.54
N THR A 233 -0.54 14.48 -0.56
CA THR A 233 -0.45 13.60 0.64
C THR A 233 -1.74 13.53 1.43
N LYS A 234 -2.58 14.58 1.38
CA LYS A 234 -3.91 14.64 2.03
C LYS A 234 -4.88 13.56 1.53
N GLU A 235 -4.71 13.15 0.28
CA GLU A 235 -5.54 12.16 -0.41
C GLU A 235 -4.98 10.73 -0.29
N ILE A 236 -3.93 10.56 0.52
CA ILE A 236 -3.35 9.27 0.85
C ILE A 236 -3.59 9.03 2.34
N LYS A 237 -4.30 7.95 2.65
CA LYS A 237 -4.67 7.59 4.03
C LYS A 237 -4.21 6.17 4.31
N ASN A 238 -3.32 6.01 5.29
CA ASN A 238 -2.78 4.70 5.67
C ASN A 238 -2.21 3.89 4.49
N GLY A 239 -1.59 4.57 3.52
CA GLY A 239 -1.05 3.95 2.30
C GLY A 239 -2.08 3.57 1.24
N TYR A 240 -3.36 3.92 1.45
CA TYR A 240 -4.43 3.78 0.46
C TYR A 240 -4.74 5.12 -0.18
N LEU A 241 -5.13 5.05 -1.45
CA LEU A 241 -5.62 6.20 -2.19
C LEU A 241 -7.10 6.41 -1.88
N ILE A 242 -7.55 7.66 -1.83
CA ILE A 242 -8.99 7.95 -1.72
C ILE A 242 -9.73 7.65 -3.03
N ASN A 243 -11.02 7.34 -2.90
CA ASN A 243 -11.90 6.93 -3.99
C ASN A 243 -12.02 7.97 -5.11
N SER A 244 -11.93 9.27 -4.79
CA SER A 244 -12.01 10.37 -5.76
C SER A 244 -10.87 10.35 -6.79
N ARG A 245 -9.75 9.70 -6.45
CA ARG A 245 -8.59 9.57 -7.34
C ARG A 245 -8.50 8.23 -8.04
N HIS A 246 -9.32 7.25 -7.66
CA HIS A 246 -9.24 5.91 -8.23
C HIS A 246 -9.32 5.92 -9.75
N THR A 247 -10.40 6.47 -10.32
CA THR A 247 -10.60 6.52 -11.77
C THR A 247 -9.48 7.25 -12.50
N SER A 248 -8.97 8.35 -11.92
CA SER A 248 -7.86 9.12 -12.50
C SER A 248 -6.53 8.38 -12.46
N MET A 249 -6.33 7.47 -11.50
CA MET A 249 -5.11 6.69 -11.36
C MET A 249 -5.09 5.47 -12.28
N ILE A 250 -6.27 4.92 -12.58
CA ILE A 250 -6.41 3.70 -13.40
C ILE A 250 -6.84 3.99 -14.84
N SER A 251 -6.96 5.27 -15.24
CA SER A 251 -7.53 5.65 -16.53
C SER A 251 -6.75 5.08 -17.70
N ASP A 252 -5.41 5.11 -17.64
CA ASP A 252 -4.57 4.55 -18.71
C ASP A 252 -4.59 3.02 -18.72
N ALA A 253 -4.61 2.40 -17.53
CA ALA A 253 -4.77 0.94 -17.41
C ALA A 253 -6.10 0.48 -17.99
N ALA A 254 -7.18 1.24 -17.78
CA ALA A 254 -8.49 1.00 -18.38
C ALA A 254 -8.46 1.21 -19.89
N ALA A 255 -7.76 2.23 -20.38
CA ALA A 255 -7.60 2.49 -21.82
C ALA A 255 -6.82 1.39 -22.57
N LEU A 256 -5.96 0.66 -21.86
CA LEU A 256 -5.25 -0.53 -22.35
C LEU A 256 -6.01 -1.84 -22.12
N ASP A 257 -7.23 -1.79 -21.58
CA ASP A 257 -8.06 -2.94 -21.16
C ASP A 257 -7.38 -3.88 -20.15
N TYR A 258 -6.47 -3.36 -19.32
CA TYR A 258 -5.86 -4.13 -18.24
C TYR A 258 -6.77 -4.28 -17.04
N ILE A 259 -7.66 -3.31 -16.86
CA ILE A 259 -8.66 -3.27 -15.81
C ILE A 259 -10.01 -2.90 -16.44
N VAL A 260 -11.06 -3.55 -15.96
CA VAL A 260 -12.45 -3.20 -16.30
C VAL A 260 -13.18 -3.08 -14.98
N PHE A 261 -13.45 -1.84 -14.58
CA PHE A 261 -14.15 -1.52 -13.34
C PHE A 261 -15.58 -1.11 -13.64
#